data_AF-A0A9W6W221-F1
#
_entry.id   AF-A0A9W6W221-F1
#
_cell.length_a   1.000
_cell.length_b   1.000
_cell.length_c   1.000
_cell.angle_alpha   90.00
_cell.angle_beta   90.00
_cell.angle_gamma   90.00
#
_symmetry.space_group_name_H-M   'P 1'
#
loop_
_entity.id
_entity.type
_entity.pdbx_description
1 polymer ?
#
loop_
_entity_poly.entity_id
_entity_poly.type
_entity_poly.pdbx_seq_one_letter_code
_entity_poly.pdbx_strand_id
1 'polypeptide(L)'
;MFVRLVIVSVGIGASVAAIGPSASAAPTAAPACRVLAPGASAVAQRAVAAACGQIGVWYSWGGGHGSVPGPTFGHYDGQDPDSKQDGQRRGFDCSGLVRYAYYRATGADILNGVANDQFHTSRAVARFSPGQGAGPLLPGDLMFWGRGNIHHVAIYLGAGQMVEAYESGTHIRTAPVRLGGDYAGAVRIAGDGGTPPPPAAGRHWVETFAAATGYAGPNTAEPRGVLNKGRNYVYCKVRGAKVGDDRQFNHWWLRTDLDRAFPGKSGRGAYVSAYYLARWGNDEAKDVNGAVIPDC
;
A
#
# COMPACT_ATOMS: atom_id res chain seq x y z
N MET A 1 -23.64 -46.91 85.59
CA MET A 1 -22.69 -46.73 84.49
C MET A 1 -23.49 -46.83 83.19
N PHE A 2 -23.77 -45.68 82.57
CA PHE A 2 -24.67 -45.57 81.41
C PHE A 2 -23.94 -45.95 80.12
N VAL A 3 -24.50 -46.87 79.33
CA VAL A 3 -24.17 -47.04 77.90
C VAL A 3 -25.36 -46.49 77.12
N ARG A 4 -25.11 -45.46 76.31
CA ARG A 4 -26.15 -44.76 75.54
C ARG A 4 -25.99 -45.07 74.05
N LEU A 5 -27.13 -45.45 73.50
CA LEU A 5 -27.47 -45.88 72.15
C LEU A 5 -27.10 -44.87 71.05
N VAL A 6 -26.62 -45.40 69.93
CA VAL A 6 -26.38 -44.69 68.67
C VAL A 6 -27.70 -44.50 67.93
N ILE A 7 -27.98 -43.29 67.45
CA ILE A 7 -28.97 -43.03 66.40
C ILE A 7 -28.26 -42.28 65.27
N VAL A 8 -28.34 -42.87 64.06
CA VAL A 8 -27.84 -42.31 62.81
C VAL A 8 -28.88 -41.33 62.25
N SER A 9 -28.45 -40.17 61.77
CA SER A 9 -29.27 -39.23 61.02
C SER A 9 -28.59 -38.89 59.70
N VAL A 10 -29.31 -39.13 58.60
CA VAL A 10 -28.90 -38.81 57.21
C VAL A 10 -29.40 -37.39 56.90
N GLY A 11 -28.47 -36.47 56.62
CA GLY A 11 -28.79 -35.11 56.16
C GLY A 11 -28.43 -34.95 54.68
N ILE A 12 -29.45 -34.74 53.84
CA ILE A 12 -29.31 -34.38 52.42
C ILE A 12 -29.14 -32.86 52.36
N GLY A 13 -27.94 -32.37 52.03
CA GLY A 13 -27.66 -30.96 51.80
C GLY A 13 -27.80 -30.60 50.32
N ALA A 14 -28.78 -29.78 49.97
CA ALA A 14 -28.89 -29.16 48.66
C ALA A 14 -28.02 -27.90 48.59
N SER A 15 -26.99 -27.89 47.76
CA SER A 15 -26.15 -26.72 47.49
C SER A 15 -26.80 -25.84 46.42
N VAL A 16 -27.22 -24.63 46.81
CA VAL A 16 -27.64 -23.58 45.87
C VAL A 16 -26.37 -22.84 45.42
N ALA A 17 -26.01 -22.95 44.14
CA ALA A 17 -24.93 -22.19 43.54
C ALA A 17 -25.36 -20.73 43.36
N ALA A 18 -24.66 -19.79 43.99
CA ALA A 18 -24.86 -18.37 43.79
C ALA A 18 -24.29 -17.95 42.42
N ILE A 19 -25.16 -17.44 41.55
CA ILE A 19 -24.78 -16.84 40.26
C ILE A 19 -24.22 -15.44 40.56
N GLY A 20 -22.90 -15.29 40.49
CA GLY A 20 -22.25 -13.98 40.55
C GLY A 20 -22.57 -13.14 39.31
N PRO A 21 -22.62 -11.81 39.40
CA PRO A 21 -22.91 -10.97 38.25
C PRO A 21 -21.79 -11.10 37.22
N SER A 22 -22.15 -11.50 36.01
CA SER A 22 -21.27 -11.44 34.83
C SER A 22 -20.80 -10.00 34.64
N ALA A 23 -19.49 -9.79 34.79
CA ALA A 23 -18.88 -8.52 34.47
C ALA A 23 -19.12 -8.23 32.98
N SER A 24 -19.98 -7.26 32.69
CA SER A 24 -20.14 -6.71 31.36
C SER A 24 -18.82 -6.06 30.96
N ALA A 25 -18.16 -6.58 29.93
CA ALA A 25 -16.95 -5.98 29.39
C ALA A 25 -17.27 -4.54 28.95
N ALA A 26 -16.59 -3.57 29.54
CA ALA A 26 -16.68 -2.18 29.12
C ALA A 26 -16.36 -2.07 27.62
N PRO A 27 -17.00 -1.13 26.88
CA PRO A 27 -16.68 -0.93 25.48
C PRO A 27 -15.19 -0.58 25.36
N THR A 28 -14.45 -1.43 24.65
CA THR A 28 -13.03 -1.22 24.37
C THR A 28 -12.88 0.16 23.74
N ALA A 29 -12.13 1.06 24.39
CA ALA A 29 -11.83 2.36 23.82
C ALA A 29 -11.33 2.18 22.38
N ALA A 30 -11.81 3.00 21.45
CA ALA A 30 -11.34 2.96 20.07
C ALA A 30 -9.80 2.97 20.08
N PRO A 31 -9.15 2.03 19.36
CA PRO A 31 -7.71 1.91 19.43
C PRO A 31 -7.08 3.24 19.02
N ALA A 32 -6.19 3.75 19.87
CA ALA A 32 -5.50 5.01 19.63
C ALA A 32 -4.85 5.00 18.23
N CYS A 33 -5.04 6.07 17.46
CA CYS A 33 -4.42 6.18 16.15
C CYS A 33 -2.91 6.37 16.31
N ARG A 34 -2.15 5.31 16.02
CA ARG A 34 -0.68 5.27 16.03
C ARG A 34 -0.21 3.99 15.34
N VAL A 35 1.10 3.76 15.32
CA VAL A 35 1.66 2.45 14.97
C VAL A 35 1.33 1.44 16.08
N LEU A 36 0.69 0.33 15.71
CA LEU A 36 0.14 -0.70 16.61
C LEU A 36 0.82 -2.06 16.46
N ALA A 37 1.78 -2.20 15.55
CA ALA A 37 2.58 -3.42 15.38
C ALA A 37 4.05 -3.07 15.06
N PRO A 38 5.01 -3.98 15.33
CA PRO A 38 6.40 -3.79 14.93
C PRO A 38 6.57 -3.85 13.40
N GLY A 39 7.76 -3.48 12.91
CA GLY A 39 8.15 -3.60 11.51
C GLY A 39 7.85 -2.37 10.64
N ALA A 40 7.23 -1.33 11.19
CA ALA A 40 7.04 -0.06 10.49
C ALA A 40 8.39 0.62 10.21
N SER A 41 8.65 1.00 8.96
CA SER A 41 9.82 1.83 8.59
C SER A 41 9.73 3.23 9.21
N ALA A 42 10.83 3.98 9.22
CA ALA A 42 10.82 5.34 9.75
C ALA A 42 9.86 6.28 8.99
N VAL A 43 9.78 6.19 7.65
CA VAL A 43 8.75 6.92 6.88
C VAL A 43 7.36 6.43 7.21
N ALA A 44 7.12 5.13 7.30
CA ALA A 44 5.81 4.59 7.66
C ALA A 44 5.34 5.11 9.03
N GLN A 45 6.24 5.14 10.03
CA GLN A 45 5.95 5.72 11.35
C GLN A 45 5.55 7.20 11.25
N ARG A 46 6.30 8.00 10.47
CA ARG A 46 5.96 9.42 10.26
C ARG A 46 4.67 9.62 9.48
N ALA A 47 4.39 8.78 8.48
CA ALA A 47 3.17 8.84 7.69
C ALA A 47 1.95 8.49 8.56
N VAL A 48 2.03 7.42 9.34
CA VAL A 48 1.00 7.06 10.32
C VAL A 48 0.80 8.19 11.33
N ALA A 49 1.86 8.77 11.89
CA ALA A 49 1.76 9.89 12.82
C ALA A 49 1.08 11.12 12.16
N ALA A 50 1.43 11.45 10.91
CA ALA A 50 0.83 12.54 10.18
C ALA A 50 -0.67 12.32 9.91
N ALA A 51 -1.07 11.13 9.48
CA ALA A 51 -2.47 10.77 9.26
C ALA A 51 -3.26 10.78 10.58
N CYS A 52 -2.69 10.22 11.64
CA CYS A 52 -3.32 10.21 12.97
C CYS A 52 -3.46 11.60 13.59
N GLY A 53 -2.57 12.53 13.25
CA GLY A 53 -2.72 13.95 13.60
C GLY A 53 -3.93 14.62 12.94
N GLN A 54 -4.62 13.96 12.01
CA GLN A 54 -5.83 14.46 11.35
C GLN A 54 -7.12 13.82 11.88
N ILE A 55 -7.07 12.97 12.91
CA ILE A 55 -8.29 12.39 13.50
C ILE A 55 -9.26 13.51 13.90
N GLY A 56 -10.52 13.38 13.49
CA GLY A 56 -11.54 14.40 13.73
C GLY A 56 -11.55 15.56 12.72
N VAL A 57 -10.66 15.58 11.74
CA VAL A 57 -10.80 16.44 10.54
C VAL A 57 -11.93 15.88 9.67
N TRP A 58 -12.67 16.74 8.98
CA TRP A 58 -13.75 16.31 8.10
C TRP A 58 -13.24 15.47 6.93
N TYR A 59 -14.05 14.49 6.51
CA TYR A 59 -14.01 14.05 5.13
C TYR A 59 -14.47 15.19 4.22
N SER A 60 -13.86 15.30 3.05
CA SER A 60 -14.31 16.21 2.00
C SER A 60 -13.98 15.63 0.63
N TRP A 61 -14.98 15.36 -0.21
CA TRP A 61 -14.80 14.78 -1.53
C TRP A 61 -13.90 15.63 -2.43
N GLY A 62 -12.79 15.07 -2.91
CA GLY A 62 -11.74 15.80 -3.63
C GLY A 62 -10.81 16.65 -2.74
N GLY A 63 -11.02 16.61 -1.42
CA GLY A 63 -10.20 17.30 -0.43
C GLY A 63 -8.80 16.68 -0.31
N GLY A 64 -7.78 17.49 -0.08
CA GLY A 64 -6.39 17.02 0.02
C GLY A 64 -5.56 17.23 -1.24
N HIS A 65 -6.18 17.70 -2.33
CA HIS A 65 -5.56 17.71 -3.65
C HIS A 65 -5.08 19.07 -4.17
N GLY A 66 -4.85 20.02 -3.25
CA GLY A 66 -4.24 21.32 -3.59
C GLY A 66 -2.83 21.20 -4.20
N SER A 67 -2.28 22.34 -4.62
CA SER A 67 -0.90 22.45 -5.12
C SER A 67 0.15 22.02 -4.08
N VAL A 68 -0.19 22.10 -2.80
CA VAL A 68 0.57 21.55 -1.68
C VAL A 68 -0.33 20.54 -0.94
N PRO A 69 0.14 19.30 -0.68
CA PRO A 69 -0.65 18.32 0.05
C PRO A 69 -1.06 18.82 1.45
N GLY A 70 -2.35 18.74 1.75
CA GLY A 70 -2.94 19.24 2.99
C GLY A 70 -4.45 19.44 2.85
N PRO A 71 -5.19 19.71 3.94
CA PRO A 71 -6.64 19.73 3.89
C PRO A 71 -7.13 20.90 3.04
N THR A 72 -8.07 20.62 2.13
CA THR A 72 -8.69 21.60 1.23
C THR A 72 -10.21 21.46 1.29
N PHE A 73 -10.92 22.44 0.76
CA PHE A 73 -12.34 22.26 0.47
C PHE A 73 -12.50 21.27 -0.69
N GLY A 74 -13.56 20.49 -0.62
CA GLY A 74 -13.96 19.54 -1.63
C GLY A 74 -15.04 20.12 -2.54
N HIS A 75 -15.88 19.23 -3.07
CA HIS A 75 -17.02 19.60 -3.90
C HIS A 75 -18.11 18.53 -3.81
N TYR A 76 -19.33 18.90 -4.19
CA TYR A 76 -20.42 17.94 -4.37
C TYR A 76 -20.05 16.98 -5.51
N ASP A 77 -20.12 15.67 -5.24
CA ASP A 77 -19.73 14.63 -6.20
C ASP A 77 -20.81 14.37 -7.28
N GLY A 78 -21.96 15.05 -7.18
CA GLY A 78 -23.07 14.95 -8.13
C GLY A 78 -24.07 13.83 -7.83
N GLN A 79 -23.67 12.79 -7.08
CA GLN A 79 -24.40 11.53 -6.97
C GLN A 79 -24.65 11.09 -5.52
N ASP A 80 -23.77 11.47 -4.60
CA ASP A 80 -23.85 11.24 -3.16
C ASP A 80 -24.45 12.48 -2.46
N PRO A 81 -25.69 12.41 -1.96
CA PRO A 81 -26.29 13.50 -1.20
C PRO A 81 -25.50 13.92 0.03
N ASP A 82 -24.69 13.05 0.61
CA ASP A 82 -23.89 13.35 1.81
C ASP A 82 -22.71 14.27 1.49
N SER A 83 -22.27 14.32 0.22
CA SER A 83 -21.20 15.21 -0.26
C SER A 83 -21.65 16.67 -0.48
N LYS A 84 -22.95 16.98 -0.31
CA LYS A 84 -23.49 18.35 -0.53
C LYS A 84 -22.79 19.42 0.31
N GLN A 85 -22.23 19.06 1.46
CA GLN A 85 -21.53 19.98 2.35
C GLN A 85 -20.01 20.00 2.15
N ASP A 86 -19.46 19.17 1.26
CA ASP A 86 -18.01 19.02 1.13
C ASP A 86 -17.33 20.27 0.56
N GLY A 87 -18.05 21.04 -0.26
CA GLY A 87 -17.62 22.39 -0.68
C GLY A 87 -17.47 23.40 0.46
N GLN A 88 -17.98 23.10 1.66
CA GLN A 88 -17.92 23.94 2.86
C GLN A 88 -17.07 23.31 3.98
N ARG A 89 -16.64 22.05 3.81
CA ARG A 89 -15.82 21.32 4.77
C ARG A 89 -14.39 21.25 4.29
N ARG A 90 -13.49 21.85 5.05
CA ARG A 90 -12.06 21.74 4.79
C ARG A 90 -11.54 20.42 5.37
N GLY A 91 -11.07 19.53 4.51
CA GLY A 91 -10.77 18.15 4.89
C GLY A 91 -9.99 17.37 3.85
N PHE A 92 -10.12 16.06 3.92
CA PHE A 92 -9.48 15.11 3.01
C PHE A 92 -10.49 14.12 2.43
N ASP A 93 -10.26 13.70 1.18
CA ASP A 93 -10.73 12.40 0.72
C ASP A 93 -9.70 11.30 1.06
N CYS A 94 -10.03 10.05 0.72
CA CYS A 94 -9.21 8.88 1.05
C CYS A 94 -7.76 9.01 0.54
N SER A 95 -7.59 9.30 -0.74
CA SER A 95 -6.29 9.50 -1.39
C SER A 95 -5.58 10.77 -0.97
N GLY A 96 -6.31 11.84 -0.68
CA GLY A 96 -5.79 13.11 -0.20
C GLY A 96 -5.15 12.99 1.18
N LEU A 97 -5.77 12.21 2.09
CA LEU A 97 -5.19 11.88 3.39
C LEU A 97 -3.86 11.12 3.22
N VAL A 98 -3.83 10.10 2.36
CA VAL A 98 -2.64 9.30 2.07
C VAL A 98 -1.52 10.15 1.47
N ARG A 99 -1.86 10.98 0.47
CA ARG A 99 -0.93 11.91 -0.19
C ARG A 99 -0.30 12.84 0.84
N TYR A 100 -1.11 13.47 1.70
CA TYR A 100 -0.65 14.33 2.78
C TYR A 100 0.27 13.57 3.76
N ALA A 101 -0.15 12.39 4.23
CA ALA A 101 0.60 11.63 5.21
C ALA A 101 2.03 11.31 4.72
N TYR A 102 2.15 10.82 3.49
CA TYR A 102 3.43 10.49 2.89
C TYR A 102 4.23 11.73 2.46
N TYR A 103 3.57 12.82 2.07
CA TYR A 103 4.23 14.12 1.88
C TYR A 103 4.89 14.62 3.17
N ARG A 104 4.18 14.58 4.30
CA ARG A 104 4.74 14.94 5.61
C ARG A 104 5.87 14.01 6.06
N ALA A 105 5.79 12.73 5.70
CA ALA A 105 6.79 11.75 6.08
C ALA A 105 8.10 11.84 5.28
N THR A 106 8.02 12.27 4.02
CA THR A 106 9.15 12.25 3.07
C THR A 106 9.65 13.62 2.66
N GLY A 107 8.84 14.67 2.84
CA GLY A 107 9.11 16.02 2.33
C GLY A 107 8.82 16.19 0.83
N ALA A 108 8.34 15.16 0.14
CA ALA A 108 8.08 15.17 -1.31
C ALA A 108 6.71 14.58 -1.65
N ASP A 109 6.07 15.10 -2.69
CA ASP A 109 4.75 14.65 -3.13
C ASP A 109 4.85 13.40 -4.02
N ILE A 110 5.01 12.24 -3.37
CA ILE A 110 5.34 10.97 -4.03
C ILE A 110 4.13 10.10 -4.36
N LEU A 111 2.93 10.50 -3.92
CA LEU A 111 1.65 9.79 -4.06
C LEU A 111 0.54 10.72 -4.60
N ASN A 112 0.90 11.67 -5.45
CA ASN A 112 -0.08 12.54 -6.11
C ASN A 112 -1.06 11.72 -6.98
N GLY A 113 -2.31 12.18 -7.05
CA GLY A 113 -3.39 11.51 -7.77
C GLY A 113 -4.40 10.83 -6.85
N VAL A 114 -5.38 10.17 -7.46
CA VAL A 114 -6.49 9.51 -6.77
C VAL A 114 -6.11 8.11 -6.27
N ALA A 115 -7.01 7.43 -5.54
CA ALA A 115 -6.74 6.10 -4.99
C ALA A 115 -6.27 5.09 -6.06
N ASN A 116 -6.82 5.15 -7.28
CA ASN A 116 -6.39 4.32 -8.39
C ASN A 116 -4.97 4.61 -8.87
N ASP A 117 -4.51 5.87 -8.88
CA ASP A 117 -3.13 6.22 -9.21
C ASP A 117 -2.18 5.70 -8.14
N GLN A 118 -2.56 5.86 -6.86
CA GLN A 118 -1.78 5.40 -5.72
C GLN A 118 -1.66 3.88 -5.68
N PHE A 119 -2.70 3.14 -6.06
CA PHE A 119 -2.63 1.68 -6.20
C PHE A 119 -1.61 1.26 -7.26
N HIS A 120 -1.55 1.96 -8.39
CA HIS A 120 -0.61 1.70 -9.49
C HIS A 120 0.73 2.42 -9.34
N THR A 121 1.02 3.00 -8.17
CA THR A 121 2.26 3.77 -7.96
C THR A 121 3.52 2.94 -8.19
N SER A 122 4.52 3.57 -8.78
CA SER A 122 5.88 3.04 -8.91
C SER A 122 6.69 3.16 -7.61
N ARG A 123 6.14 3.75 -6.55
CA ARG A 123 6.75 3.82 -5.22
C ARG A 123 6.50 2.57 -4.39
N ALA A 124 5.70 1.63 -4.88
CA ALA A 124 5.43 0.36 -4.24
C ALA A 124 6.66 -0.56 -4.32
N VAL A 125 7.16 -0.99 -3.16
CA VAL A 125 8.28 -1.95 -3.04
C VAL A 125 7.80 -3.38 -2.78
N ALA A 126 6.54 -3.53 -2.38
CA ALA A 126 5.84 -4.80 -2.30
C ALA A 126 4.36 -4.60 -2.64
N ARG A 127 3.73 -5.64 -3.20
CA ARG A 127 2.30 -5.69 -3.51
C ARG A 127 1.73 -6.98 -2.93
N PHE A 128 0.57 -6.89 -2.29
CA PHE A 128 -0.10 -7.98 -1.62
C PHE A 128 -1.48 -8.20 -2.23
N SER A 129 -1.77 -9.44 -2.62
CA SER A 129 -3.07 -9.79 -3.20
C SER A 129 -4.17 -9.84 -2.13
N PRO A 130 -5.45 -9.71 -2.51
CA PRO A 130 -6.58 -9.80 -1.56
C PRO A 130 -6.54 -11.06 -0.69
N GLY A 131 -6.17 -12.20 -1.28
CA GLY A 131 -6.14 -13.49 -0.60
C GLY A 131 -5.08 -13.61 0.51
N GLN A 132 -4.08 -12.72 0.54
CA GLN A 132 -3.10 -12.65 1.62
C GLN A 132 -3.64 -11.91 2.86
N GLY A 133 -4.75 -11.18 2.72
CA GLY A 133 -5.36 -10.42 3.80
C GLY A 133 -4.40 -9.40 4.43
N ALA A 134 -4.51 -9.22 5.76
CA ALA A 134 -3.65 -8.32 6.52
C ALA A 134 -2.39 -8.99 7.10
N GLY A 135 -2.26 -10.32 6.99
CA GLY A 135 -1.18 -11.10 7.61
C GLY A 135 0.25 -10.62 7.27
N PRO A 136 0.59 -10.33 6.00
CA PRO A 136 1.93 -9.88 5.63
C PRO A 136 2.13 -8.36 5.76
N LEU A 137 1.08 -7.62 6.13
CA LEU A 137 1.12 -6.16 6.14
C LEU A 137 1.85 -5.63 7.37
N LEU A 138 2.57 -4.53 7.16
CA LEU A 138 3.25 -3.78 8.21
C LEU A 138 2.60 -2.40 8.32
N PRO A 139 2.64 -1.76 9.50
CA PRO A 139 2.08 -0.42 9.64
C PRO A 139 2.70 0.54 8.63
N GLY A 140 1.85 1.36 8.01
CA GLY A 140 2.18 2.24 6.88
C GLY A 140 1.81 1.66 5.51
N ASP A 141 1.62 0.34 5.36
CA ASP A 141 1.14 -0.23 4.10
C ASP A 141 -0.22 0.37 3.73
N LEU A 142 -0.43 0.65 2.44
CA LEU A 142 -1.67 1.20 1.92
C LEU A 142 -2.59 0.07 1.50
N MET A 143 -3.83 0.08 1.99
CA MET A 143 -4.87 -0.90 1.70
C MET A 143 -5.88 -0.29 0.73
N PHE A 144 -6.36 -1.06 -0.26
CA PHE A 144 -7.19 -0.52 -1.34
C PHE A 144 -8.46 -1.35 -1.58
N TRP A 145 -9.52 -0.68 -2.03
CA TRP A 145 -10.80 -1.29 -2.39
C TRP A 145 -11.27 -0.84 -3.77
N GLY A 146 -11.85 -1.79 -4.52
CA GLY A 146 -12.42 -1.60 -5.84
C GLY A 146 -12.25 -2.83 -6.75
N ARG A 147 -13.09 -2.94 -7.78
CA ARG A 147 -13.01 -3.98 -8.81
C ARG A 147 -12.64 -3.33 -10.15
N GLY A 148 -11.39 -3.51 -10.58
CA GLY A 148 -10.86 -2.89 -11.79
C GLY A 148 -10.50 -1.42 -11.60
N ASN A 149 -11.42 -0.60 -11.10
CA ASN A 149 -11.15 0.78 -10.68
C ASN A 149 -11.15 0.87 -9.15
N ILE A 150 -10.06 1.38 -8.58
CA ILE A 150 -9.91 1.56 -7.14
C ILE A 150 -10.59 2.86 -6.70
N HIS A 151 -11.51 2.76 -5.76
CA HIS A 151 -12.29 3.89 -5.26
C HIS A 151 -11.91 4.31 -3.83
N HIS A 152 -11.27 3.43 -3.05
CA HIS A 152 -10.88 3.74 -1.67
C HIS A 152 -9.47 3.28 -1.32
N VAL A 153 -8.83 4.03 -0.42
CA VAL A 153 -7.51 3.73 0.15
C VAL A 153 -7.44 4.10 1.62
N ALA A 154 -6.73 3.31 2.42
CA ALA A 154 -6.48 3.54 3.84
C ALA A 154 -5.03 3.17 4.23
N ILE A 155 -4.54 3.68 5.36
CA ILE A 155 -3.20 3.35 5.89
C ILE A 155 -3.34 2.30 6.99
N TYR A 156 -2.69 1.15 6.83
CA TYR A 156 -2.67 0.11 7.85
C TYR A 156 -1.88 0.56 9.08
N LEU A 157 -2.44 0.36 10.28
CA LEU A 157 -1.82 0.74 11.55
C LEU A 157 -1.11 -0.43 12.24
N GLY A 158 -1.33 -1.67 11.77
CA GLY A 158 -1.03 -2.88 12.54
C GLY A 158 -2.22 -3.36 13.36
N ALA A 159 -2.10 -4.55 13.95
CA ALA A 159 -3.12 -5.12 14.85
C ALA A 159 -4.55 -5.15 14.28
N GLY A 160 -4.68 -5.29 12.96
CA GLY A 160 -5.98 -5.32 12.30
C GLY A 160 -6.72 -3.97 12.28
N GLN A 161 -6.01 -2.86 12.47
CA GLN A 161 -6.57 -1.50 12.42
C GLN A 161 -6.01 -0.70 11.25
N MET A 162 -6.76 0.30 10.82
CA MET A 162 -6.37 1.27 9.78
C MET A 162 -6.85 2.67 10.12
N VAL A 163 -6.22 3.70 9.55
CA VAL A 163 -6.70 5.08 9.55
C VAL A 163 -7.17 5.44 8.14
N GLU A 164 -8.32 6.12 8.06
CA GLU A 164 -8.96 6.43 6.79
C GLU A 164 -9.77 7.75 6.83
N ALA A 165 -9.94 8.34 5.64
CA ALA A 165 -11.03 9.26 5.34
C ALA A 165 -12.09 8.43 4.59
N TYR A 166 -13.16 8.00 5.28
CA TYR A 166 -14.03 6.94 4.75
C TYR A 166 -15.02 7.42 3.68
N GLU A 167 -15.87 8.38 4.03
CA GLU A 167 -16.94 8.87 3.15
C GLU A 167 -17.46 10.24 3.61
N SER A 168 -18.23 10.92 2.76
CA SER A 168 -18.89 12.19 3.03
C SER A 168 -19.70 12.15 4.33
N GLY A 169 -19.74 13.26 5.08
CA GLY A 169 -20.44 13.31 6.36
C GLY A 169 -19.69 12.68 7.54
N THR A 170 -18.56 12.01 7.31
CA THR A 170 -17.72 11.45 8.37
C THR A 170 -16.47 12.30 8.64
N HIS A 171 -15.69 11.88 9.63
CA HIS A 171 -14.39 12.45 9.95
C HIS A 171 -13.29 11.40 9.74
N ILE A 172 -12.06 11.85 9.61
CA ILE A 172 -10.88 10.98 9.65
C ILE A 172 -10.93 10.17 10.95
N ARG A 173 -10.84 8.86 10.80
CA ARG A 173 -11.05 7.91 11.90
C ARG A 173 -10.14 6.71 11.81
N THR A 174 -10.00 6.02 12.93
CA THR A 174 -9.51 4.65 12.95
C THR A 174 -10.67 3.68 12.76
N ALA A 175 -10.43 2.57 12.09
CA ALA A 175 -11.40 1.49 11.94
C ALA A 175 -10.71 0.12 11.93
N PRO A 176 -11.43 -0.96 12.30
CA PRO A 176 -11.00 -2.31 11.98
C PRO A 176 -10.83 -2.48 10.47
N VAL A 177 -9.79 -3.22 10.07
CA VAL A 177 -9.53 -3.55 8.67
C VAL A 177 -10.71 -4.34 8.08
N ARG A 178 -11.14 -3.93 6.89
CA ARG A 178 -12.20 -4.58 6.12
C ARG A 178 -11.59 -5.37 4.95
N LEU A 179 -11.53 -6.70 5.07
CA LEU A 179 -11.00 -7.60 4.03
C LEU A 179 -12.08 -8.21 3.12
N GLY A 180 -13.36 -8.02 3.45
CA GLY A 180 -14.48 -8.52 2.66
C GLY A 180 -14.82 -7.63 1.47
N GLY A 181 -15.82 -8.05 0.69
CA GLY A 181 -16.36 -7.26 -0.42
C GLY A 181 -15.39 -7.17 -1.60
N ASP A 182 -14.94 -5.95 -1.87
CA ASP A 182 -14.09 -5.57 -3.01
C ASP A 182 -12.69 -5.13 -2.59
N TYR A 183 -12.19 -5.63 -1.46
CA TYR A 183 -10.78 -5.47 -1.09
C TYR A 183 -9.86 -5.92 -2.24
N ALA A 184 -9.05 -5.00 -2.73
CA ALA A 184 -8.21 -5.16 -3.93
C ALA A 184 -6.76 -5.55 -3.60
N GLY A 185 -6.39 -5.53 -2.32
CA GLY A 185 -5.05 -5.81 -1.84
C GLY A 185 -4.38 -4.58 -1.24
N ALA A 186 -3.07 -4.66 -1.08
CA ALA A 186 -2.27 -3.61 -0.44
C ALA A 186 -0.93 -3.40 -1.13
N VAL A 187 -0.32 -2.23 -0.90
CA VAL A 187 1.04 -1.93 -1.35
C VAL A 187 1.88 -1.37 -0.21
N ARG A 188 3.16 -1.73 -0.19
CA ARG A 188 4.16 -1.16 0.72
C ARG A 188 4.92 -0.05 0.01
N ILE A 189 4.95 1.15 0.59
CA ILE A 189 5.68 2.29 0.04
C ILE A 189 7.13 2.29 0.54
N ALA A 190 8.06 2.72 -0.32
CA ALA A 190 9.46 2.91 0.05
C ALA A 190 9.63 3.80 1.30
N GLY A 191 10.47 3.34 2.23
CA GLY A 191 10.52 3.82 3.62
C GLY A 191 11.44 5.02 3.91
N ASP A 192 11.91 5.73 2.89
CA ASP A 192 13.02 6.71 3.01
C ASP A 192 12.75 8.06 2.34
N GLY A 193 11.72 8.22 1.51
CA GLY A 193 11.56 9.45 0.71
C GLY A 193 12.72 9.68 -0.29
N GLY A 194 13.68 8.76 -0.36
CA GLY A 194 14.89 8.77 -1.17
C GLY A 194 15.43 7.35 -1.28
N THR A 195 15.39 6.82 -2.51
CA THR A 195 15.86 5.50 -2.96
C THR A 195 15.24 4.28 -2.25
N PRO A 196 14.43 3.45 -2.94
CA PRO A 196 13.88 2.23 -2.39
C PRO A 196 14.95 1.31 -1.77
N PRO A 197 14.59 0.44 -0.81
CA PRO A 197 15.49 -0.57 -0.28
C PRO A 197 16.15 -1.34 -1.42
N PRO A 198 17.41 -1.81 -1.25
CA PRO A 198 18.06 -2.65 -2.23
C PRO A 198 17.08 -3.73 -2.66
N PRO A 199 16.94 -3.98 -3.97
CA PRO A 199 16.12 -5.09 -4.41
C PRO A 199 16.58 -6.38 -3.71
N ALA A 200 15.67 -7.34 -3.52
CA ALA A 200 16.05 -8.68 -3.03
C ALA A 200 17.31 -9.14 -3.77
N ALA A 201 18.28 -9.72 -3.04
CA ALA A 201 19.63 -10.01 -3.54
C ALA A 201 19.63 -10.46 -5.02
N GLY A 202 20.41 -9.77 -5.86
CA GLY A 202 20.46 -10.02 -7.31
C GLY A 202 19.44 -9.25 -8.15
N ARG A 203 18.91 -8.13 -7.66
CA ARG A 203 18.07 -7.21 -8.44
C ARG A 203 18.60 -5.77 -8.31
N HIS A 204 18.28 -4.92 -9.29
CA HIS A 204 18.71 -3.53 -9.42
C HIS A 204 17.52 -2.64 -9.77
N TRP A 205 17.35 -1.51 -9.09
CA TRP A 205 16.25 -0.58 -9.40
C TRP A 205 16.60 0.30 -10.59
N VAL A 206 15.68 0.41 -11.55
CA VAL A 206 15.79 1.31 -12.70
C VAL A 206 14.53 2.16 -12.82
N GLU A 207 14.62 3.28 -13.54
CA GLU A 207 13.45 4.10 -13.89
C GLU A 207 13.30 4.16 -15.41
N THR A 208 12.14 3.80 -15.92
CA THR A 208 11.80 3.88 -17.34
C THR A 208 10.99 5.14 -17.64
N PHE A 209 11.33 5.87 -18.71
CA PHE A 209 10.62 7.10 -19.09
C PHE A 209 9.27 6.84 -19.79
N ALA A 210 9.08 5.63 -20.32
CA ALA A 210 7.87 5.16 -20.97
C ALA A 210 7.65 3.67 -20.67
N ALA A 211 6.44 3.17 -20.99
CA ALA A 211 6.20 1.73 -20.97
C ALA A 211 7.07 1.06 -22.04
N ALA A 212 7.69 -0.06 -21.68
CA ALA A 212 8.60 -0.81 -22.53
C ALA A 212 7.99 -2.16 -22.91
N THR A 213 8.00 -2.49 -24.20
CA THR A 213 7.68 -3.86 -24.61
C THR A 213 8.77 -4.80 -24.13
N GLY A 214 8.36 -5.89 -23.49
CA GLY A 214 9.25 -6.97 -23.06
C GLY A 214 9.28 -8.10 -24.08
N TYR A 215 10.44 -8.72 -24.24
CA TYR A 215 10.73 -9.70 -25.28
C TYR A 215 11.30 -11.00 -24.72
N ALA A 216 11.30 -12.04 -25.55
CA ALA A 216 11.83 -13.35 -25.20
C ALA A 216 13.35 -13.39 -25.02
N GLY A 217 14.06 -12.55 -25.75
CA GLY A 217 15.52 -12.43 -25.74
C GLY A 217 15.95 -10.98 -25.92
N PRO A 218 17.27 -10.72 -25.99
CA PRO A 218 17.82 -9.37 -26.13
C PRO A 218 17.72 -8.85 -27.58
N ASN A 219 16.50 -8.89 -28.11
CA ASN A 219 16.13 -8.43 -29.45
C ASN A 219 14.63 -8.11 -29.46
N THR A 220 14.17 -7.53 -30.57
CA THR A 220 12.76 -7.15 -30.74
C THR A 220 11.90 -8.28 -31.31
N ALA A 221 12.38 -9.52 -31.30
CA ALA A 221 11.62 -10.69 -31.73
C ALA A 221 10.80 -11.25 -30.55
N GLU A 222 9.64 -11.82 -30.87
CA GLU A 222 8.76 -12.49 -29.90
C GLU A 222 8.39 -11.63 -28.67
N PRO A 223 7.54 -10.60 -28.84
CA PRO A 223 7.10 -9.79 -27.72
C PRO A 223 6.28 -10.64 -26.72
N ARG A 224 6.54 -10.44 -25.43
CA ARG A 224 5.97 -11.21 -24.32
C ARG A 224 5.04 -10.41 -23.41
N GLY A 225 5.11 -9.08 -23.45
CA GLY A 225 4.30 -8.24 -22.58
C GLY A 225 4.79 -6.81 -22.48
N VAL A 226 4.39 -6.14 -21.40
CA VAL A 226 4.71 -4.74 -21.12
C VAL A 226 5.28 -4.61 -19.72
N LEU A 227 6.42 -3.93 -19.63
CA LEU A 227 6.92 -3.34 -18.41
C LEU A 227 6.41 -1.90 -18.36
N ASN A 228 5.72 -1.54 -17.28
CA ASN A 228 5.10 -0.23 -17.15
C ASN A 228 6.14 0.87 -17.01
N LYS A 229 5.74 2.09 -17.39
CA LYS A 229 6.52 3.29 -17.14
C LYS A 229 6.79 3.45 -15.64
N GLY A 230 7.99 3.88 -15.29
CA GLY A 230 8.34 4.26 -13.92
C GLY A 230 9.41 3.35 -13.33
N ARG A 231 9.41 3.21 -12.01
CA ARG A 231 10.42 2.42 -11.31
C ARG A 231 10.15 0.92 -11.43
N ASN A 232 11.16 0.21 -11.91
CA ASN A 232 11.14 -1.24 -12.17
C ASN A 232 12.40 -1.89 -11.58
N TYR A 233 12.37 -3.18 -11.28
CA TYR A 233 13.61 -3.91 -10.95
C TYR A 233 14.11 -4.66 -12.18
N VAL A 234 15.42 -4.89 -12.26
CA VAL A 234 16.06 -5.72 -13.27
C VAL A 234 17.08 -6.63 -12.60
N TYR A 235 17.36 -7.78 -13.16
CA TYR A 235 18.29 -8.76 -12.62
C TYR A 235 19.73 -8.49 -13.08
N CYS A 236 19.90 -8.31 -14.39
CA CYS A 236 21.18 -8.19 -15.05
C CYS A 236 21.00 -7.56 -16.45
N LYS A 237 22.10 -7.21 -17.10
CA LYS A 237 22.14 -6.68 -18.47
C LYS A 237 22.85 -7.63 -19.44
N VAL A 238 22.49 -7.58 -20.71
CA VAL A 238 23.16 -8.33 -21.78
C VAL A 238 23.18 -7.48 -23.06
N ARG A 239 24.21 -7.63 -23.89
CA ARG A 239 24.25 -6.97 -25.21
C ARG A 239 23.27 -7.65 -26.17
N GLY A 240 22.63 -6.86 -27.02
CA GLY A 240 21.64 -7.34 -27.98
C GLY A 240 21.42 -6.37 -29.14
N ALA A 241 20.26 -6.49 -29.78
CA ALA A 241 19.90 -5.63 -30.92
C ALA A 241 19.82 -4.15 -30.50
N LYS A 242 20.24 -3.25 -31.40
CA LYS A 242 20.10 -1.79 -31.20
C LYS A 242 18.61 -1.43 -31.12
N VAL A 243 18.23 -0.69 -30.10
CA VAL A 243 16.93 -0.01 -30.02
C VAL A 243 17.18 1.48 -29.95
N GLY A 244 16.43 2.26 -30.74
CA GLY A 244 16.59 3.71 -30.89
C GLY A 244 17.03 4.10 -32.31
N ASP A 245 17.49 5.34 -32.46
CA ASP A 245 17.92 5.93 -33.72
C ASP A 245 19.45 6.16 -33.75
N ASP A 246 19.93 7.14 -34.51
CA ASP A 246 21.36 7.46 -34.60
C ASP A 246 21.83 8.45 -33.51
N ARG A 247 20.89 9.10 -32.81
CA ARG A 247 21.16 10.10 -31.76
C ARG A 247 20.93 9.54 -30.37
N GLN A 248 19.88 8.75 -30.19
CA GLN A 248 19.54 8.09 -28.94
C GLN A 248 19.34 6.60 -29.18
N PHE A 249 20.21 5.79 -28.59
CA PHE A 249 20.17 4.34 -28.78
C PHE A 249 20.72 3.59 -27.59
N ASN A 250 20.38 2.30 -27.51
CA ASN A 250 21.00 1.40 -26.55
C ASN A 250 21.04 -0.03 -27.09
N HIS A 251 22.18 -0.69 -26.89
CA HIS A 251 22.38 -2.11 -27.19
C HIS A 251 22.28 -2.99 -25.94
N TRP A 252 22.12 -2.42 -24.74
CA TRP A 252 21.89 -3.17 -23.52
C TRP A 252 20.42 -3.56 -23.40
N TRP A 253 20.21 -4.79 -22.98
CA TRP A 253 18.92 -5.39 -22.67
C TRP A 253 18.92 -5.82 -21.22
N LEU A 254 17.87 -5.47 -20.50
CA LEU A 254 17.73 -5.70 -19.07
C LEU A 254 16.79 -6.88 -18.84
N ARG A 255 17.27 -7.90 -18.14
CA ARG A 255 16.44 -9.05 -17.76
C ARG A 255 15.54 -8.67 -16.58
N THR A 256 14.24 -8.89 -16.68
CA THR A 256 13.25 -8.49 -15.67
C THR A 256 11.98 -9.36 -15.74
N ASP A 257 11.01 -9.10 -14.87
CA ASP A 257 9.66 -9.64 -14.96
C ASP A 257 8.69 -8.52 -15.31
N LEU A 258 7.85 -8.74 -16.33
CA LEU A 258 6.91 -7.76 -16.86
C LEU A 258 5.67 -7.61 -15.96
N ASP A 259 5.14 -6.39 -15.84
CA ASP A 259 3.88 -6.11 -15.13
C ASP A 259 2.69 -6.83 -15.77
N ARG A 260 2.68 -6.90 -17.10
CA ARG A 260 1.62 -7.56 -17.87
C ARG A 260 2.20 -8.45 -18.94
N ALA A 261 1.84 -9.74 -18.91
CA ALA A 261 2.13 -10.66 -20.01
C ALA A 261 1.04 -10.60 -21.10
N PHE A 262 1.42 -10.87 -22.34
CA PHE A 262 0.48 -11.09 -23.44
C PHE A 262 -0.18 -12.48 -23.33
N PRO A 263 -1.38 -12.66 -23.93
CA PRO A 263 -2.09 -13.95 -23.85
C PRO A 263 -1.22 -15.13 -24.30
N GLY A 264 -1.16 -16.18 -23.47
CA GLY A 264 -0.35 -17.38 -23.74
C GLY A 264 1.17 -17.19 -23.62
N LYS A 265 1.65 -16.05 -23.11
CA LYS A 265 3.08 -15.77 -22.89
C LYS A 265 3.39 -15.65 -21.41
N SER A 266 4.66 -15.86 -21.05
CA SER A 266 5.18 -15.58 -19.70
C SER A 266 5.86 -14.22 -19.68
N GLY A 267 5.51 -13.39 -18.69
CA GLY A 267 6.21 -12.13 -18.42
C GLY A 267 7.49 -12.32 -17.60
N ARG A 268 7.76 -13.52 -17.07
CA ARG A 268 8.93 -13.76 -16.21
C ARG A 268 10.22 -13.95 -17.02
N GLY A 269 11.31 -13.36 -16.54
CA GLY A 269 12.63 -13.46 -17.16
C GLY A 269 12.67 -12.92 -18.60
N ALA A 270 11.82 -11.95 -18.90
CA ALA A 270 11.79 -11.25 -20.19
C ALA A 270 12.90 -10.21 -20.26
N TYR A 271 13.12 -9.66 -21.45
CA TYR A 271 14.12 -8.63 -21.70
C TYR A 271 13.45 -7.34 -22.16
N VAL A 272 13.85 -6.21 -21.58
CA VAL A 272 13.48 -4.86 -22.05
C VAL A 272 14.74 -4.11 -22.46
N SER A 273 14.66 -3.27 -23.50
CA SER A 273 15.83 -2.48 -23.88
C SER A 273 16.13 -1.41 -22.82
N ALA A 274 17.41 -1.23 -22.50
CA ALA A 274 17.90 -0.12 -21.67
C ALA A 274 17.72 1.25 -22.35
N TYR A 275 17.32 1.29 -23.62
CA TYR A 275 16.87 2.50 -24.30
C TYR A 275 15.80 3.24 -23.49
N TYR A 276 14.93 2.53 -22.78
CA TYR A 276 13.85 3.13 -21.99
C TYR A 276 14.30 3.75 -20.66
N LEU A 277 15.58 3.63 -20.26
CA LEU A 277 16.06 4.17 -18.99
C LEU A 277 16.03 5.72 -19.00
N ALA A 278 15.44 6.29 -17.95
CA ALA A 278 15.15 7.73 -17.90
C ALA A 278 16.37 8.63 -17.62
N ARG A 279 17.52 8.06 -17.22
CA ARG A 279 18.64 8.82 -16.63
C ARG A 279 19.97 8.69 -17.36
N TRP A 280 20.11 7.72 -18.24
CA TRP A 280 21.41 7.29 -18.75
C TRP A 280 21.53 7.52 -20.26
N GLY A 281 22.77 7.76 -20.70
CA GLY A 281 23.07 8.05 -22.09
C GLY A 281 23.08 6.79 -22.97
N ASN A 282 23.57 6.96 -24.21
CA ASN A 282 23.68 5.86 -25.15
C ASN A 282 24.60 4.75 -24.62
N ASP A 283 24.19 3.50 -24.80
CA ASP A 283 24.92 2.31 -24.34
C ASP A 283 25.31 2.31 -22.85
N GLU A 284 24.53 3.02 -22.02
CA GLU A 284 24.62 2.92 -20.57
C GLU A 284 23.47 2.08 -20.00
N ALA A 285 23.79 1.29 -18.97
CA ALA A 285 22.83 0.48 -18.23
C ALA A 285 23.21 0.49 -16.75
N LYS A 286 22.74 1.51 -16.05
CA LYS A 286 22.98 1.75 -14.62
C LYS A 286 21.66 1.73 -13.86
N ASP A 287 21.73 1.38 -12.58
CA ASP A 287 20.60 1.46 -11.66
C ASP A 287 20.32 2.92 -11.25
N VAL A 288 19.26 3.20 -10.49
CA VAL A 288 18.88 4.55 -10.05
C VAL A 288 19.93 5.27 -9.19
N ASN A 289 20.90 4.54 -8.64
CA ASN A 289 22.02 5.07 -7.85
C ASN A 289 23.28 5.30 -8.69
N GLY A 290 23.23 5.00 -10.00
CA GLY A 290 24.38 5.09 -10.90
C GLY A 290 25.30 3.87 -10.86
N ALA A 291 24.95 2.80 -10.13
CA ALA A 291 25.73 1.57 -10.15
C ALA A 291 25.49 0.82 -11.46
N VAL A 292 26.55 0.29 -12.07
CA VAL A 292 26.44 -0.50 -13.30
C VAL A 292 25.68 -1.79 -13.00
N ILE A 293 24.64 -2.07 -13.80
CA ILE A 293 23.88 -3.31 -13.68
C ILE A 293 24.80 -4.47 -14.09
N PRO A 294 24.88 -5.57 -13.33
CA PRO A 294 25.78 -6.70 -13.63
C PRO A 294 25.36 -7.42 -14.91
N ASP A 295 26.30 -8.11 -15.55
CA ASP A 295 26.01 -8.91 -16.74
C ASP A 295 25.19 -10.17 -16.40
N CYS A 296 24.33 -10.57 -17.34
CA CYS A 296 23.75 -11.91 -17.41
C CYS A 296 24.80 -12.86 -18.02
#